data_AF-A0A934YKH0-F1
#
_entry.id   AF-A0A934YKH0-F1
#
_cell.length_a   1.000
_cell.length_b   1.000
_cell.length_c   1.000
_cell.angle_alpha   90.00
_cell.angle_beta   90.00
_cell.angle_gamma   90.00
#
_symmetry.space_group_name_H-M   'P 1'
#
loop_
_entity.id
_entity.type
_entity.pdbx_description
1 polymer ?
#
loop_
_entity_poly.entity_id
_entity_poly.type
_entity_poly.pdbx_seq_one_letter_code
_entity_poly.pdbx_strand_id
1 'polypeptide(L)'
;MCVRVGSARHGGGRARALATLLWLAWLATLAPPARADVAGNQQGVAATLFDRGRELMDAGRYAQACDSFEESQRLDPGGGTLMNLALCRSLEGRTSTATQLFTEALAAARRDKRDDRVEECQRSLAELGPRVPTVTLIVEAPAPSALVPSPKLTVRLNGGRVPALAWGAPVPVDPGDVLVEASAPGFVPFSARLRVREGQRESVRVPPLVAAAVAPAPPAPGRDTDASAPPLVWATAGRPLAVARLDVDGALRGAVVYGGFGVGVTRFAELSAGALLGATSGFEVGARALVPLGPLRPFATLAIPFFFADGVRAGVRAGAGLEWSLTRHLAVFGQVAGVYFPAPPRTREAAAFLPALGVVGRL
;
A
#
# COMPACT_ATOMS: atom_id res chain seq x y z
N MET A 1 -59.81 -29.88 43.32
CA MET A 1 -60.41 -31.21 43.44
C MET A 1 -59.57 -32.18 42.62
N CYS A 2 -58.91 -33.13 43.29
CA CYS A 2 -58.13 -34.23 42.69
C CYS A 2 -59.02 -35.15 41.84
N VAL A 3 -58.47 -35.78 40.79
CA VAL A 3 -58.33 -37.25 40.68
C VAL A 3 -57.13 -37.59 39.77
N ARG A 4 -56.42 -38.64 40.19
CA ARG A 4 -55.15 -39.23 39.77
C ARG A 4 -55.48 -40.55 39.05
N VAL A 5 -54.74 -41.05 38.05
CA VAL A 5 -53.76 -42.19 38.12
C VAL A 5 -53.77 -42.82 36.71
N GLY A 6 -52.62 -43.07 36.08
CA GLY A 6 -52.19 -44.46 35.87
C GLY A 6 -51.06 -44.64 34.85
N SER A 7 -50.17 -45.58 35.18
CA SER A 7 -48.79 -45.79 34.73
C SER A 7 -48.62 -46.68 33.50
N ALA A 8 -47.49 -46.56 32.78
CA ALA A 8 -46.84 -47.70 32.14
C ALA A 8 -45.30 -47.56 32.11
N ARG A 9 -44.62 -48.71 32.21
CA ARG A 9 -43.21 -48.91 32.55
C ARG A 9 -42.28 -49.00 31.33
N HIS A 10 -41.03 -48.57 31.54
CA HIS A 10 -39.74 -49.15 31.11
C HIS A 10 -39.44 -49.47 29.64
N GLY A 11 -38.28 -48.96 29.18
CA GLY A 11 -37.61 -49.40 27.94
C GLY A 11 -36.27 -48.69 27.72
N GLY A 12 -35.37 -48.74 28.71
CA GLY A 12 -33.99 -48.27 28.58
C GLY A 12 -33.20 -49.14 27.60
N GLY A 13 -32.50 -48.52 26.65
CA GLY A 13 -31.58 -49.23 25.77
C GLY A 13 -31.11 -48.43 24.55
N ARG A 14 -31.94 -47.54 23.99
CA ARG A 14 -31.60 -46.82 22.75
C ARG A 14 -31.04 -45.41 22.95
N ALA A 15 -31.23 -44.80 24.12
CA ALA A 15 -30.82 -43.41 24.36
C ALA A 15 -29.32 -43.23 24.70
N ARG A 16 -28.59 -44.29 25.08
CA ARG A 16 -27.17 -44.21 25.44
C ARG A 16 -26.21 -44.35 24.25
N ALA A 17 -26.65 -44.93 23.14
CA ALA A 17 -25.84 -45.10 21.92
C ALA A 17 -25.82 -43.84 21.01
N LEU A 18 -26.86 -42.99 21.10
CA LEU A 18 -26.92 -41.74 20.34
C LEU A 18 -26.12 -40.60 20.99
N ALA A 19 -25.95 -40.62 22.32
CA ALA A 19 -25.18 -39.61 23.04
C ALA A 19 -23.65 -39.74 22.84
N THR A 20 -23.15 -40.95 22.56
CA THR A 20 -21.71 -41.21 22.33
C THR A 20 -21.26 -40.84 20.92
N LEU A 21 -22.15 -40.96 19.90
CA LEU A 21 -21.85 -40.56 18.52
C LEU A 21 -21.83 -39.02 18.33
N LEU A 22 -22.62 -38.28 19.11
CA LEU A 22 -22.63 -36.81 19.07
C LEU A 22 -21.42 -36.18 19.77
N TRP A 23 -20.76 -36.89 20.69
CA TRP A 23 -19.56 -36.39 21.38
C TRP A 23 -18.29 -36.54 20.52
N LEU A 24 -18.19 -37.59 19.71
CA LEU A 24 -17.08 -37.78 18.75
C LEU A 24 -17.17 -36.83 17.54
N ALA A 25 -18.38 -36.43 17.13
CA ALA A 25 -18.58 -35.46 16.05
C ALA A 25 -18.18 -34.02 16.46
N TRP A 26 -18.22 -33.68 17.76
CA TRP A 26 -17.87 -32.34 18.26
C TRP A 26 -16.36 -32.15 18.50
N LEU A 27 -15.62 -33.25 18.72
CA LEU A 27 -14.14 -33.23 18.83
C LEU A 27 -13.43 -33.14 17.47
N ALA A 28 -14.09 -33.49 16.37
CA ALA A 28 -13.52 -33.38 15.02
C ALA A 28 -13.55 -31.95 14.44
N THR A 29 -14.35 -31.03 15.01
CA THR A 29 -14.49 -29.65 14.54
C THR A 29 -13.51 -28.64 15.17
N LEU A 30 -12.58 -29.10 16.01
CA LEU A 30 -11.56 -28.27 16.65
C LEU A 30 -10.13 -28.52 16.12
N ALA A 31 -9.96 -29.25 15.02
CA ALA A 31 -8.67 -29.35 14.37
C ALA A 31 -8.34 -28.00 13.67
N PRO A 32 -7.32 -27.24 14.11
CA PRO A 32 -6.85 -26.09 13.35
C PRO A 32 -6.40 -26.57 11.96
N PRO A 33 -6.57 -25.76 10.90
CA PRO A 33 -6.09 -26.12 9.57
C PRO A 33 -4.58 -26.40 9.65
N ALA A 34 -4.17 -27.58 9.20
CA ALA A 34 -2.79 -27.98 9.14
C ALA A 34 -2.01 -26.99 8.26
N ARG A 35 -1.17 -26.15 8.88
CA ARG A 35 -0.22 -25.25 8.20
C ARG A 35 1.11 -25.94 7.85
N ALA A 36 1.17 -27.26 7.89
CA ALA A 36 2.42 -28.02 7.73
C ALA A 36 2.96 -28.05 6.29
N ASP A 37 2.10 -27.92 5.27
CA ASP A 37 2.51 -28.09 3.86
C ASP A 37 3.25 -26.87 3.28
N VAL A 38 2.95 -25.65 3.72
CA VAL A 38 3.57 -24.43 3.17
C VAL A 38 4.99 -24.25 3.71
N ALA A 39 5.19 -24.49 5.00
CA ALA A 39 6.51 -24.40 5.62
C ALA A 39 7.46 -25.43 5.00
N GLY A 40 7.07 -26.72 5.00
CA GLY A 40 7.88 -27.83 4.46
C GLY A 40 8.32 -27.62 3.01
N ASN A 41 7.42 -27.09 2.18
CA ASN A 41 7.73 -26.75 0.79
C ASN A 41 8.76 -25.60 0.69
N GLN A 42 8.67 -24.57 1.54
CA GLN A 42 9.62 -23.46 1.55
C GLN A 42 11.03 -23.88 1.95
N GLN A 43 11.19 -24.77 2.93
CA GLN A 43 12.51 -25.28 3.29
C GLN A 43 13.13 -26.12 2.17
N GLY A 44 12.34 -26.94 1.47
CA GLY A 44 12.81 -27.71 0.31
C GLY A 44 13.28 -26.81 -0.84
N VAL A 45 12.54 -25.74 -1.13
CA VAL A 45 12.93 -24.74 -2.14
C VAL A 45 14.20 -23.99 -1.70
N ALA A 46 14.30 -23.59 -0.43
CA ALA A 46 15.47 -22.90 0.10
C ALA A 46 16.75 -23.76 0.00
N ALA A 47 16.66 -25.05 0.29
CA ALA A 47 17.76 -26.00 0.15
C ALA A 47 18.22 -26.14 -1.31
N THR A 48 17.25 -26.25 -2.24
CA THR A 48 17.55 -26.30 -3.69
C THR A 48 18.29 -25.04 -4.16
N LEU A 49 17.85 -23.86 -3.71
CA LEU A 49 18.49 -22.59 -4.03
C LEU A 49 19.88 -22.46 -3.40
N PHE A 50 20.06 -22.98 -2.19
CA PHE A 50 21.37 -23.03 -1.54
C PHE A 50 22.36 -23.90 -2.33
N ASP A 51 21.95 -25.11 -2.70
CA ASP A 51 22.77 -26.03 -3.48
C ASP A 51 23.14 -25.41 -4.84
N ARG A 52 22.15 -24.79 -5.49
CA ARG A 52 22.36 -24.03 -6.73
C ARG A 52 23.36 -22.89 -6.55
N GLY A 53 23.27 -22.15 -5.44
CA GLY A 53 24.22 -21.10 -5.10
C GLY A 53 25.65 -21.63 -5.04
N ARG A 54 25.88 -22.79 -4.41
CA ARG A 54 27.21 -23.41 -4.33
C ARG A 54 27.73 -23.83 -5.71
N GLU A 55 26.93 -24.49 -6.52
CA GLU A 55 27.33 -24.86 -7.89
C GLU A 55 27.73 -23.64 -8.72
N LEU A 56 26.99 -22.53 -8.57
CA LEU A 56 27.26 -21.28 -9.27
C LEU A 56 28.53 -20.60 -8.76
N MET A 57 28.82 -20.68 -7.45
CA MET A 57 30.09 -20.22 -6.87
C MET A 57 31.27 -20.99 -7.45
N ASP A 58 31.17 -22.33 -7.47
CA ASP A 58 32.22 -23.21 -7.98
C ASP A 58 32.49 -22.95 -9.48
N ALA A 59 31.44 -22.57 -10.21
CA ALA A 59 31.53 -22.15 -11.61
C ALA A 59 32.00 -20.70 -11.83
N GLY A 60 32.30 -19.93 -10.77
CA GLY A 60 32.72 -18.53 -10.85
C GLY A 60 31.60 -17.55 -11.26
N ARG A 61 30.33 -17.97 -11.20
CA ARG A 61 29.15 -17.18 -11.61
C ARG A 61 28.56 -16.43 -10.42
N TYR A 62 29.36 -15.57 -9.81
CA TYR A 62 29.08 -14.97 -8.49
C TYR A 62 27.75 -14.22 -8.41
N ALA A 63 27.41 -13.37 -9.38
CA ALA A 63 26.14 -12.63 -9.34
C ALA A 63 24.90 -13.56 -9.19
N GLN A 64 24.84 -14.62 -9.98
CA GLN A 64 23.72 -15.58 -9.93
C GLN A 64 23.77 -16.46 -8.68
N ALA A 65 24.97 -16.78 -8.20
CA ALA A 65 25.13 -17.50 -6.96
C ALA A 65 24.58 -16.70 -5.78
N CYS A 66 24.91 -15.40 -5.73
CA CYS A 66 24.50 -14.53 -4.63
C CYS A 66 22.99 -14.34 -4.63
N ASP A 67 22.36 -14.18 -5.80
CA ASP A 67 20.89 -14.12 -5.91
C ASP A 67 20.23 -15.42 -5.39
N SER A 68 20.83 -16.58 -5.68
CA SER A 68 20.34 -17.87 -5.21
C SER A 68 20.47 -18.02 -3.69
N PHE A 69 21.61 -17.61 -3.11
CA PHE A 69 21.80 -17.62 -1.66
C PHE A 69 20.93 -16.60 -0.93
N GLU A 70 20.69 -15.43 -1.51
CA GLU A 70 19.82 -14.40 -0.93
C GLU A 70 18.38 -14.90 -0.84
N GLU A 71 17.88 -15.52 -1.91
CA GLU A 71 16.53 -16.09 -1.91
C GLU A 71 16.44 -17.31 -0.96
N SER A 72 17.48 -18.16 -0.92
CA SER A 72 17.56 -19.23 0.07
C SER A 72 17.48 -18.70 1.51
N GLN A 73 18.28 -17.67 1.82
CA GLN A 73 18.32 -17.03 3.14
C GLN A 73 16.99 -16.36 3.50
N ARG A 74 16.26 -15.83 2.50
CA ARG A 74 14.94 -15.23 2.69
C ARG A 74 13.87 -16.28 3.03
N LEU A 75 13.97 -17.47 2.43
CA LEU A 75 13.01 -18.56 2.61
C LEU A 75 13.27 -19.38 3.88
N ASP A 76 14.53 -19.67 4.18
CA ASP A 76 14.95 -20.41 5.36
C ASP A 76 16.23 -19.79 5.96
N PRO A 77 16.09 -18.79 6.86
CA PRO A 77 17.24 -18.09 7.42
C PRO A 77 18.17 -19.01 8.22
N GLY A 78 19.42 -19.14 7.78
CA GLY A 78 20.41 -20.01 8.42
C GLY A 78 21.80 -19.39 8.47
N GLY A 79 22.51 -19.57 9.59
CA GLY A 79 23.87 -19.02 9.75
C GLY A 79 24.87 -19.52 8.69
N GLY A 80 24.68 -20.76 8.19
CA GLY A 80 25.49 -21.32 7.10
C GLY A 80 25.20 -20.67 5.74
N THR A 81 23.92 -20.46 5.43
CA THR A 81 23.49 -19.76 4.21
C THR A 81 23.98 -18.31 4.20
N LEU A 82 23.84 -17.62 5.34
CA LEU A 82 24.33 -16.26 5.53
C LEU A 82 25.84 -16.12 5.32
N MET A 83 26.64 -17.08 5.82
CA MET A 83 28.09 -17.09 5.61
C MET A 83 28.47 -17.33 4.14
N ASN A 84 27.74 -18.19 3.43
CA ASN A 84 27.94 -18.41 1.99
C ASN A 84 27.55 -17.17 1.17
N LEU A 85 26.45 -16.49 1.53
CA LEU A 85 26.07 -15.24 0.91
C LEU A 85 27.13 -14.15 1.13
N ALA A 86 27.69 -14.05 2.32
CA ALA A 86 28.76 -13.11 2.64
C ALA A 86 30.03 -13.37 1.79
N LEU A 87 30.45 -14.64 1.69
CA LEU A 87 31.56 -15.04 0.83
C LEU A 87 31.29 -14.73 -0.64
N CYS A 88 30.08 -15.03 -1.12
CA CYS A 88 29.66 -14.73 -2.49
C CYS A 88 29.77 -13.23 -2.81
N ARG A 89 29.22 -12.37 -1.95
CA ARG A 89 29.28 -10.91 -2.12
C ARG A 89 30.72 -10.39 -2.06
N SER A 90 31.59 -11.02 -1.27
CA SER A 90 33.03 -10.73 -1.26
C SER A 90 33.69 -11.02 -2.61
N LEU A 91 33.43 -12.19 -3.19
CA LEU A 91 33.97 -12.59 -4.51
C LEU A 91 33.39 -11.75 -5.66
N GLU A 92 32.16 -11.26 -5.52
CA GLU A 92 31.54 -10.30 -6.43
C GLU A 92 32.18 -8.89 -6.33
N GLY A 93 32.99 -8.62 -5.31
CA GLY A 93 33.62 -7.32 -5.06
C GLY A 93 32.74 -6.34 -4.26
N ARG A 94 31.63 -6.82 -3.67
CA ARG A 94 30.72 -6.03 -2.82
C ARG A 94 31.21 -6.05 -1.37
N THR A 95 32.36 -5.44 -1.12
CA THR A 95 33.10 -5.55 0.16
C THR A 95 32.33 -5.04 1.38
N SER A 96 31.59 -3.94 1.27
CA SER A 96 30.79 -3.40 2.39
C SER A 96 29.61 -4.31 2.70
N THR A 97 28.90 -4.76 1.66
CA THR A 97 27.80 -5.70 1.81
C THR A 97 28.28 -7.02 2.44
N ALA A 98 29.41 -7.55 1.97
CA ALA A 98 30.03 -8.75 2.54
C ALA A 98 30.40 -8.59 4.01
N THR A 99 31.01 -7.46 4.41
CA THR A 99 31.34 -7.17 5.82
C THR A 99 30.10 -7.16 6.72
N GLN A 100 28.97 -6.59 6.25
CA GLN A 100 27.72 -6.60 7.01
C GLN A 100 27.21 -8.04 7.20
N LEU A 101 27.15 -8.82 6.13
CA LEU A 101 26.70 -10.22 6.16
C LEU A 101 27.60 -11.10 7.03
N PHE A 102 28.93 -10.94 6.96
CA PHE A 102 29.87 -11.66 7.84
C PHE A 102 29.71 -11.27 9.32
N THR A 103 29.35 -10.02 9.61
CA THR A 103 29.08 -9.57 10.98
C THR A 103 27.83 -10.27 11.54
N GLU A 104 26.78 -10.40 10.73
CA GLU A 104 25.58 -11.13 11.10
C GLU A 104 25.83 -12.64 11.23
N ALA A 105 26.60 -13.22 10.31
CA ALA A 105 27.02 -14.63 10.35
C ALA A 105 27.86 -14.93 11.60
N LEU A 106 28.78 -14.04 11.97
CA LEU A 106 29.57 -14.13 13.20
C LEU A 106 28.65 -14.14 14.44
N ALA A 107 27.65 -13.28 14.47
CA ALA A 107 26.68 -13.25 15.57
C ALA A 107 25.88 -14.55 15.65
N ALA A 108 25.46 -15.12 14.51
CA ALA A 108 24.80 -16.43 14.46
C ALA A 108 25.72 -17.56 14.93
N ALA A 109 26.95 -17.63 14.42
CA ALA A 109 27.93 -18.64 14.80
C ALA A 109 28.23 -18.64 16.31
N ARG A 110 28.34 -17.45 16.93
CA ARG A 110 28.50 -17.32 18.38
C ARG A 110 27.30 -17.85 19.16
N ARG A 111 26.07 -17.52 18.73
CA ARG A 111 24.85 -18.04 19.36
C ARG A 111 24.78 -19.57 19.28
N ASP A 112 25.19 -20.12 18.14
CA ASP A 112 25.12 -21.55 17.85
C ASP A 112 26.34 -22.33 18.36
N LYS A 113 27.31 -21.66 19.02
CA LYS A 113 28.57 -22.23 19.53
C LYS A 113 29.36 -22.98 18.44
N ARG A 114 29.42 -22.39 17.25
CA ARG A 114 30.16 -22.88 16.08
C ARG A 114 31.50 -22.15 15.97
N ASP A 115 32.46 -22.54 16.81
CA ASP A 115 33.77 -21.88 16.89
C ASP A 115 34.53 -21.91 15.56
N ASP A 116 34.35 -22.96 14.77
CA ASP A 116 34.86 -23.08 13.39
C ASP A 116 34.39 -21.92 12.50
N ARG A 117 33.11 -21.54 12.60
CA ARG A 117 32.53 -20.45 11.81
C ARG A 117 32.84 -19.08 12.40
N VAL A 118 33.02 -18.99 13.71
CA VAL A 118 33.46 -17.76 14.38
C VAL A 118 34.83 -17.35 13.85
N GLU A 119 35.78 -18.29 13.79
CA GLU A 119 37.13 -18.02 13.30
C GLU A 119 37.11 -17.58 11.82
N GLU A 120 36.35 -18.29 10.98
CA GLU A 120 36.22 -17.97 9.55
C GLU A 120 35.65 -16.56 9.32
N CYS A 121 34.57 -16.20 10.03
CA CYS A 121 33.98 -14.87 9.89
C CYS A 121 34.94 -13.78 10.39
N GLN A 122 35.68 -14.01 11.48
CA GLN A 122 36.65 -13.05 11.99
C GLN A 122 37.80 -12.83 11.01
N ARG A 123 38.31 -13.91 10.39
CA ARG A 123 39.34 -13.84 9.36
C ARG A 123 38.85 -13.03 8.15
N SER A 124 37.66 -13.38 7.64
CA SER A 124 37.04 -12.68 6.50
C SER A 124 36.82 -11.19 6.78
N LEU A 125 36.36 -10.83 7.99
CA LEU A 125 36.17 -9.44 8.39
C LEU A 125 37.51 -8.67 8.47
N ALA A 126 38.57 -9.31 8.97
CA ALA A 126 39.90 -8.70 9.04
C ALA A 126 40.49 -8.46 7.64
N GLU A 127 40.27 -9.37 6.70
CA GLU A 127 40.71 -9.25 5.31
C GLU A 127 39.91 -8.19 4.53
N LEU A 128 38.59 -8.13 4.75
CA LEU A 128 37.70 -7.20 4.06
C LEU A 128 37.79 -5.78 4.60
N GLY A 129 38.00 -5.60 5.91
CA GLY A 129 37.98 -4.29 6.56
C GLY A 129 38.79 -3.19 5.85
N PRO A 130 40.07 -3.43 5.51
CA PRO A 130 40.89 -2.46 4.77
C PRO A 130 40.43 -2.19 3.32
N ARG A 131 39.66 -3.10 2.73
CA ARG A 131 39.16 -3.02 1.35
C ARG A 131 37.81 -2.30 1.25
N VAL A 132 37.10 -2.08 2.37
CA VAL A 132 35.83 -1.36 2.38
C VAL A 132 36.05 0.13 2.14
N PRO A 133 35.58 0.69 1.01
CA PRO A 133 35.62 2.13 0.83
C PRO A 133 34.62 2.85 1.71
N THR A 134 34.92 4.12 1.99
CA THR A 134 34.02 5.01 2.72
C THR A 134 33.75 6.29 1.94
N VAL A 135 32.51 6.78 2.03
CA VAL A 135 32.08 8.06 1.47
C VAL A 135 31.63 8.96 2.61
N THR A 136 32.25 10.14 2.71
CA THR A 136 31.90 11.17 3.68
C THR A 136 31.11 12.28 2.99
N LEU A 137 29.89 12.54 3.47
CA LEU A 137 29.03 13.60 2.93
C LEU A 137 29.23 14.90 3.70
N ILE A 138 29.84 15.89 3.05
CA ILE A 138 30.05 17.23 3.60
C ILE A 138 28.89 18.10 3.11
N VAL A 139 27.84 18.22 3.94
CA VAL A 139 26.65 18.99 3.61
C VAL A 139 26.84 20.44 4.04
N GLU A 140 26.94 21.32 3.07
CA GLU A 140 27.01 22.76 3.29
C GLU A 140 25.58 23.27 3.49
N ALA A 141 25.16 23.41 4.74
CA ALA A 141 23.88 24.03 5.04
C ALA A 141 23.94 25.53 4.68
N PRO A 142 22.90 26.11 4.03
CA PRO A 142 22.74 27.55 4.06
C PRO A 142 22.60 27.95 5.54
N ALA A 143 23.30 29.02 5.95
CA ALA A 143 23.19 29.55 7.31
C ALA A 143 21.70 29.67 7.69
N PRO A 144 21.28 29.28 8.91
CA PRO A 144 19.89 29.37 9.32
C PRO A 144 19.45 30.84 9.26
N SER A 145 18.79 31.22 8.18
CA SER A 145 18.10 32.49 8.10
C SER A 145 16.77 32.32 8.83
N ALA A 146 16.54 33.17 9.84
CA ALA A 146 15.40 33.12 10.76
C ALA A 146 14.00 33.22 10.11
N LEU A 147 13.91 33.25 8.77
CA LEU A 147 12.69 33.46 7.99
C LEU A 147 12.26 32.26 7.13
N VAL A 148 13.01 31.16 7.11
CA VAL A 148 12.64 29.94 6.36
C VAL A 148 12.61 28.76 7.32
N PRO A 149 11.48 28.06 7.51
CA PRO A 149 11.46 26.77 8.21
C PRO A 149 12.52 25.88 7.56
N SER A 150 13.45 25.35 8.36
CA SER A 150 14.60 24.58 7.87
C SER A 150 14.17 23.71 6.69
N PRO A 151 14.78 23.84 5.50
CA PRO A 151 14.40 23.00 4.36
C PRO A 151 14.46 21.55 4.83
N LYS A 152 13.41 20.75 4.55
CA LYS A 152 13.40 19.31 4.81
C LYS A 152 14.39 18.62 3.87
N LEU A 153 15.68 18.95 4.02
CA LEU A 153 16.77 18.46 3.20
C LEU A 153 16.88 16.96 3.41
N THR A 154 16.68 16.22 2.32
CA THR A 154 16.82 14.78 2.28
C THR A 154 18.05 14.46 1.46
N VAL A 155 19.06 13.90 2.11
CA VAL A 155 20.29 13.43 1.46
C VAL A 155 20.21 11.91 1.34
N ARG A 156 20.53 11.37 0.16
CA ARG A 156 20.54 9.95 -0.14
C ARG A 156 21.90 9.54 -0.70
N LEU A 157 22.33 8.33 -0.32
CA LEU A 157 23.50 7.65 -0.84
C LEU A 157 23.04 6.29 -1.39
N ASN A 158 23.21 6.07 -2.70
CA ASN A 158 22.69 4.89 -3.41
C ASN A 158 21.19 4.64 -3.14
N GLY A 159 20.40 5.72 -3.05
CA GLY A 159 18.96 5.67 -2.76
C GLY A 159 18.60 5.48 -1.27
N GLY A 160 19.55 5.11 -0.39
CA GLY A 160 19.34 5.05 1.05
C GLY A 160 19.42 6.43 1.70
N ARG A 161 18.48 6.78 2.59
CA ARG A 161 18.48 8.08 3.29
C ARG A 161 19.64 8.13 4.29
N VAL A 162 20.47 9.17 4.21
CA VAL A 162 21.52 9.45 5.19
C VAL A 162 20.98 10.43 6.24
N PRO A 163 20.82 10.02 7.51
CA PRO A 163 20.36 10.92 8.57
C PRO A 163 21.31 12.11 8.76
N ALA A 164 20.77 13.26 9.17
CA ALA A 164 21.57 14.47 9.36
C ALA A 164 22.71 14.30 10.38
N LEU A 165 22.50 13.46 11.40
CA LEU A 165 23.52 13.10 12.40
C LEU A 165 24.70 12.30 11.83
N ALA A 166 24.54 11.69 10.65
CA ALA A 166 25.59 10.94 9.97
C ALA A 166 26.35 11.77 8.92
N TRP A 167 25.97 13.02 8.70
CA TRP A 167 26.73 13.92 7.81
C TRP A 167 28.11 14.21 8.42
N GLY A 168 29.15 14.22 7.59
CA GLY A 168 30.55 14.33 8.02
C GLY A 168 31.15 13.03 8.60
N ALA A 169 30.35 12.00 8.84
CA ALA A 169 30.86 10.68 9.21
C ALA A 169 31.17 9.83 7.96
N PRO A 170 32.22 8.99 7.98
CA PRO A 170 32.52 8.08 6.89
C PRO A 170 31.46 6.96 6.82
N VAL A 171 30.73 6.88 5.71
CA VAL A 171 29.73 5.83 5.47
C VAL A 171 30.35 4.73 4.61
N PRO A 172 30.38 3.46 5.04
CA PRO A 172 30.90 2.36 4.23
C PRO A 172 30.00 2.13 3.01
N VAL A 173 30.61 1.91 1.85
CA VAL A 173 29.92 1.63 0.57
C VAL A 173 30.61 0.47 -0.15
N ASP A 174 29.93 -0.12 -1.12
CA ASP A 174 30.60 -1.06 -2.02
C ASP A 174 31.42 -0.31 -3.08
N PRO A 175 32.55 -0.87 -3.52
CA PRO A 175 33.29 -0.39 -4.67
C PRO A 175 32.39 -0.32 -5.91
N GLY A 176 32.53 0.74 -6.69
CA GLY A 176 31.71 0.94 -7.88
C GLY A 176 31.19 2.37 -8.03
N ASP A 177 30.13 2.51 -8.80
CA ASP A 177 29.45 3.80 -8.98
C ASP A 177 28.57 4.07 -7.76
N VAL A 178 28.79 5.20 -7.13
CA VAL A 178 28.02 5.69 -6.00
C VAL A 178 27.27 6.95 -6.42
N LEU A 179 25.98 7.00 -6.11
CA LEU A 179 25.10 8.12 -6.40
C LEU A 179 24.77 8.86 -5.10
N VAL A 180 25.11 10.14 -5.05
CA VAL A 180 24.70 11.07 -3.99
C VAL A 180 23.60 11.95 -4.52
N GLU A 181 22.51 12.05 -3.79
CA GLU A 181 21.38 12.92 -4.13
C GLU A 181 20.99 13.78 -2.93
N ALA A 182 20.62 15.02 -3.17
CA ALA A 182 20.06 15.89 -2.14
C ALA A 182 18.86 16.66 -2.69
N SER A 183 17.76 16.65 -1.95
CA SER A 183 16.53 17.34 -2.35
C SER A 183 15.83 18.01 -1.17
N ALA A 184 15.18 19.13 -1.46
CA ALA A 184 14.31 19.85 -0.52
C ALA A 184 13.15 20.47 -1.29
N PRO A 185 11.94 20.57 -0.70
CA PRO A 185 10.81 21.25 -1.34
C PRO A 185 11.15 22.71 -1.70
N GLY A 186 10.89 23.12 -2.94
CA GLY A 186 11.18 24.49 -3.42
C GLY A 186 12.63 24.72 -3.89
N PHE A 187 13.45 23.67 -3.96
CA PHE A 187 14.84 23.74 -4.40
C PHE A 187 15.08 22.81 -5.61
N VAL A 188 16.06 23.16 -6.45
CA VAL A 188 16.55 22.27 -7.51
C VAL A 188 17.32 21.12 -6.85
N PRO A 189 17.02 19.84 -7.18
CA PRO A 189 17.72 18.70 -6.59
C PRO A 189 19.18 18.64 -7.07
N PHE A 190 20.07 18.28 -6.15
CA PHE A 190 21.48 18.00 -6.43
C PHE A 190 21.68 16.50 -6.69
N SER A 191 22.55 16.17 -7.65
CA SER A 191 22.95 14.81 -7.96
C SER A 191 24.43 14.76 -8.33
N ALA A 192 25.18 13.82 -7.76
CA ALA A 192 26.57 13.57 -8.08
C ALA A 192 26.81 12.05 -8.18
N ARG A 193 27.50 11.64 -9.25
CA ARG A 193 27.99 10.27 -9.43
C ARG A 193 29.49 10.26 -9.25
N LEU A 194 29.98 9.34 -8.44
CA LEU A 194 31.41 9.14 -8.18
C LEU A 194 31.75 7.66 -8.32
N ARG A 195 32.93 7.36 -8.85
CA ARG A 195 33.47 6.00 -8.89
C ARG A 195 34.39 5.80 -7.70
N VAL A 196 34.05 4.88 -6.82
CA VAL A 196 34.83 4.57 -5.61
C VAL A 196 35.54 3.23 -5.78
N ARG A 197 36.83 3.19 -5.47
CA ARG A 197 37.68 1.98 -5.51
C ARG A 197 37.76 1.33 -4.13
N GLU A 198 38.16 0.06 -4.07
CA GLU A 198 38.42 -0.62 -2.78
C GLU A 198 39.36 0.20 -1.88
N GLY A 199 39.02 0.28 -0.59
CA GLY A 199 39.77 0.99 0.45
C GLY A 199 39.81 2.52 0.30
N GLN A 200 39.20 3.08 -0.74
CA GLN A 200 39.19 4.52 -0.99
C GLN A 200 38.35 5.25 0.06
N ARG A 201 38.86 6.39 0.53
CA ARG A 201 38.13 7.34 1.36
C ARG A 201 37.79 8.54 0.50
N GLU A 202 36.52 8.67 0.15
CA GLU A 202 36.04 9.72 -0.74
C GLU A 202 35.20 10.73 0.03
N SER A 203 35.33 12.02 -0.29
CA SER A 203 34.50 13.08 0.31
C SER A 203 33.69 13.79 -0.76
N VAL A 204 32.38 13.85 -0.56
CA VAL A 204 31.46 14.51 -1.49
C VAL A 204 30.87 15.72 -0.81
N ARG A 205 31.08 16.88 -1.42
CA ARG A 205 30.48 18.14 -0.98
C ARG A 205 29.09 18.28 -1.58
N VAL A 206 28.09 18.42 -0.73
CA VAL A 206 26.72 18.76 -1.11
C VAL A 206 26.53 20.25 -0.88
N PRO A 207 26.52 21.08 -1.92
CA PRO A 207 26.41 22.53 -1.78
C PRO A 207 25.02 22.93 -1.27
N PRO A 208 24.83 24.18 -0.78
CA PRO A 208 23.51 24.71 -0.51
C PRO A 208 22.65 24.60 -1.77
N LEU A 209 21.47 23.99 -1.64
CA LEU A 209 20.60 23.85 -2.80
C LEU A 209 20.13 25.23 -3.27
N VAL A 210 20.06 25.40 -4.58
CA VAL A 210 19.57 26.64 -5.19
C VAL A 210 18.05 26.62 -5.17
N ALA A 211 17.45 27.69 -4.64
CA ALA A 211 16.00 27.86 -4.70
C ALA A 211 15.55 27.73 -6.15
N ALA A 212 14.59 26.85 -6.41
CA ALA A 212 13.99 26.78 -7.73
C ALA A 212 13.33 28.14 -7.97
N ALA A 213 13.82 28.90 -8.96
CA ALA A 213 13.20 30.16 -9.32
C ALA A 213 11.72 29.87 -9.59
N VAL A 214 10.84 30.51 -8.81
CA VAL A 214 9.43 30.58 -9.18
C VAL A 214 9.40 31.46 -10.43
N ALA A 215 9.57 30.84 -11.60
CA ALA A 215 9.21 31.49 -12.84
C ALA A 215 7.73 31.90 -12.70
N PRO A 216 7.33 33.13 -13.08
CA PRO A 216 5.92 33.40 -13.30
C PRO A 216 5.44 32.33 -14.29
N ALA A 217 4.38 31.61 -13.91
CA ALA A 217 3.86 30.53 -14.73
C ALA A 217 3.71 31.05 -16.18
N PRO A 218 4.41 30.47 -17.16
CA PRO A 218 4.15 30.78 -18.55
C PRO A 218 2.66 30.48 -18.82
N PRO A 219 1.92 31.33 -19.56
CA PRO A 219 0.58 30.98 -19.96
C PRO A 219 0.68 29.72 -20.81
N ALA A 220 0.21 28.59 -20.30
CA ALA A 220 0.49 27.29 -20.89
C ALA A 220 -0.08 27.19 -22.31
N PRO A 221 0.75 27.12 -23.37
CA PRO A 221 0.33 26.61 -24.66
C PRO A 221 0.38 25.09 -24.57
N GLY A 222 -0.71 24.44 -24.94
CA GLY A 222 -0.82 22.99 -24.87
C GLY A 222 0.28 22.26 -25.61
N ARG A 223 0.54 21.03 -25.17
CA ARG A 223 0.84 19.90 -26.06
C ARG A 223 0.77 18.60 -25.29
N ASP A 224 0.13 17.66 -25.95
CA ASP A 224 0.14 16.24 -25.67
C ASP A 224 1.57 15.72 -25.49
N THR A 225 1.78 14.92 -24.44
CA THR A 225 2.57 13.69 -24.55
C THR A 225 2.00 12.68 -23.56
N ASP A 226 1.48 11.62 -24.15
CA ASP A 226 1.17 10.34 -23.56
C ASP A 226 2.43 9.67 -22.96
N ALA A 227 2.19 8.65 -22.13
CA ALA A 227 3.15 7.69 -21.56
C ALA A 227 3.93 8.08 -20.27
N SER A 228 3.21 8.10 -19.15
CA SER A 228 3.44 7.17 -18.02
C SER A 228 2.30 7.39 -17.02
N ALA A 229 1.33 6.48 -17.02
CA ALA A 229 0.17 6.60 -16.15
C ALA A 229 0.62 6.47 -14.68
N PRO A 230 0.46 7.50 -13.83
CA PRO A 230 0.57 7.30 -12.39
C PRO A 230 -0.49 6.29 -11.93
N PRO A 231 -0.28 5.58 -10.81
CA PRO A 231 -1.30 4.69 -10.26
C PRO A 231 -2.61 5.46 -10.10
N LEU A 232 -3.74 4.78 -10.30
CA LEU A 232 -5.13 5.24 -10.38
C LEU A 232 -5.58 6.17 -9.22
N VAL A 233 -4.96 7.33 -9.11
CA VAL A 233 -5.28 8.39 -8.17
C VAL A 233 -5.92 9.49 -9.00
N TRP A 234 -7.20 9.32 -9.31
CA TRP A 234 -7.99 10.39 -9.92
C TRP A 234 -8.05 11.58 -8.99
N ALA A 235 -7.36 12.65 -9.37
CA ALA A 235 -7.68 13.99 -8.93
C ALA A 235 -9.00 14.40 -9.60
N THR A 236 -10.04 14.60 -8.80
CA THR A 236 -11.34 15.11 -9.27
C THR A 236 -11.32 16.63 -9.44
N ALA A 237 -10.38 17.34 -8.81
CA ALA A 237 -10.31 18.80 -8.81
C ALA A 237 -10.29 19.39 -10.23
N GLY A 238 -11.25 20.26 -10.51
CA GLY A 238 -11.42 20.95 -11.79
C GLY A 238 -11.95 20.08 -12.94
N ARG A 239 -12.24 18.79 -12.71
CA ARG A 239 -12.69 17.89 -13.77
C ARG A 239 -14.20 17.87 -13.90
N PRO A 240 -14.75 18.11 -15.11
CA PRO A 240 -16.16 17.89 -15.35
C PRO A 240 -16.49 16.41 -15.28
N LEU A 241 -17.69 16.11 -14.78
CA LEU A 241 -18.19 14.75 -14.66
C LEU A 241 -19.64 14.67 -15.13
N ALA A 242 -20.01 13.51 -15.65
CA ALA A 242 -21.39 13.11 -15.92
C ALA A 242 -21.74 11.94 -14.99
N VAL A 243 -22.94 11.96 -14.40
CA VAL A 243 -23.42 10.93 -13.49
C VAL A 243 -24.76 10.43 -13.98
N ALA A 244 -24.89 9.11 -14.05
CA ALA A 244 -26.17 8.43 -14.19
C ALA A 244 -26.37 7.53 -12.96
N ARG A 245 -27.56 7.53 -12.38
CA ARG A 245 -27.88 6.73 -11.19
C ARG A 245 -29.32 6.25 -11.24
N LEU A 246 -29.56 5.00 -10.88
CA LEU A 246 -30.88 4.42 -10.69
C LEU A 246 -31.12 4.25 -9.19
N ASP A 247 -32.11 4.95 -8.65
CA ASP A 247 -32.63 4.73 -7.30
C ASP A 247 -33.83 3.79 -7.36
N VAL A 248 -33.83 2.77 -6.52
CA VAL A 248 -35.00 1.90 -6.33
C VAL A 248 -35.54 2.15 -4.93
N ASP A 249 -36.84 2.28 -4.78
CA ASP A 249 -37.47 2.30 -3.46
C ASP A 249 -37.21 0.96 -2.75
N GLY A 250 -36.71 0.98 -1.51
CA GLY A 250 -36.46 -0.22 -0.71
C GLY A 250 -37.70 -1.10 -0.51
N ALA A 251 -38.90 -0.56 -0.63
CA ALA A 251 -40.16 -1.31 -0.63
C ALA A 251 -40.58 -1.81 -2.04
N LEU A 252 -39.74 -1.62 -3.05
CA LEU A 252 -39.94 -2.00 -4.46
C LEU A 252 -41.19 -1.39 -5.12
N ARG A 253 -41.63 -0.21 -4.66
CA ARG A 253 -42.84 0.46 -5.18
C ARG A 253 -42.55 1.33 -6.41
N GLY A 254 -41.29 1.56 -6.74
CA GLY A 254 -40.91 2.35 -7.91
C GLY A 254 -39.40 2.60 -7.98
N ALA A 255 -39.00 3.29 -9.04
CA ALA A 255 -37.63 3.69 -9.28
C ALA A 255 -37.54 5.09 -9.90
N VAL A 256 -36.41 5.76 -9.70
CA VAL A 256 -36.09 7.07 -10.28
C VAL A 256 -34.71 7.02 -10.89
N VAL A 257 -34.60 7.47 -12.13
CA VAL A 257 -33.32 7.66 -12.82
C VAL A 257 -32.86 9.10 -12.61
N TYR A 258 -31.65 9.27 -12.13
CA TYR A 258 -30.94 10.54 -12.09
C TYR A 258 -29.94 10.60 -13.24
N GLY A 259 -29.96 11.70 -14.00
CA GLY A 259 -28.95 12.02 -15.01
C GLY A 259 -28.48 13.44 -14.83
N GLY A 260 -27.19 13.64 -14.59
CA GLY A 260 -26.65 14.95 -14.24
C GLY A 260 -25.20 15.16 -14.64
N PHE A 261 -24.77 16.39 -14.45
CA PHE A 261 -23.40 16.83 -14.65
C PHE A 261 -22.86 17.43 -13.37
N GLY A 262 -21.55 17.50 -13.27
CA GLY A 262 -20.89 18.03 -12.10
C GLY A 262 -19.47 18.46 -12.38
N VAL A 263 -18.81 18.86 -11.30
CA VAL A 263 -17.40 19.22 -11.29
C VAL A 263 -16.79 18.78 -9.97
N GLY A 264 -15.57 18.23 -10.03
CA GLY A 264 -14.81 18.05 -8.79
C GLY A 264 -14.28 19.39 -8.29
N VAL A 265 -14.64 19.75 -7.08
CA VAL A 265 -14.21 21.01 -6.44
C VAL A 265 -12.84 20.86 -5.81
N THR A 266 -12.59 19.69 -5.22
CA THR A 266 -11.28 19.31 -4.68
C THR A 266 -10.95 17.90 -5.16
N ARG A 267 -9.78 17.37 -4.76
CA ARG A 267 -9.43 15.96 -5.01
C ARG A 267 -10.32 14.95 -4.29
N PHE A 268 -11.20 15.39 -3.38
CA PHE A 268 -12.07 14.56 -2.54
C PHE A 268 -13.53 14.99 -2.56
N ALA A 269 -13.89 16.04 -3.29
CA ALA A 269 -15.23 16.59 -3.28
C ALA A 269 -15.72 16.85 -4.70
N GLU A 270 -16.94 16.42 -4.97
CA GLU A 270 -17.65 16.61 -6.23
C GLU A 270 -18.98 17.32 -5.94
N LEU A 271 -19.36 18.25 -6.81
CA LEU A 271 -20.69 18.84 -6.85
C LEU A 271 -21.38 18.38 -8.13
N SER A 272 -22.67 18.08 -8.06
CA SER A 272 -23.46 17.67 -9.22
C SER A 272 -24.87 18.27 -9.20
N ALA A 273 -25.43 18.46 -10.39
CA ALA A 273 -26.81 18.84 -10.60
C ALA A 273 -27.36 18.03 -11.78
N GLY A 274 -28.62 17.60 -11.68
CA GLY A 274 -29.21 16.75 -12.73
C GLY A 274 -30.71 16.61 -12.62
N ALA A 275 -31.30 16.01 -13.65
CA ALA A 275 -32.71 15.70 -13.70
C ALA A 275 -33.00 14.39 -12.95
N LEU A 276 -34.15 14.34 -12.29
CA LEU A 276 -34.76 13.13 -11.75
C LEU A 276 -35.92 12.74 -12.67
N LEU A 277 -35.90 11.52 -13.17
CA LEU A 277 -36.84 10.98 -14.16
C LEU A 277 -37.50 9.72 -13.57
N GLY A 278 -38.81 9.76 -13.41
CA GLY A 278 -39.60 8.67 -12.86
C GLY A 278 -41.09 9.01 -12.94
N ALA A 279 -41.92 8.38 -12.11
CA ALA A 279 -43.36 8.68 -12.04
C ALA A 279 -43.66 10.16 -11.74
N THR A 280 -42.74 10.84 -11.05
CA THR A 280 -42.67 12.30 -10.96
C THR A 280 -41.28 12.75 -11.35
N SER A 281 -41.20 13.75 -12.22
CA SER A 281 -39.93 14.36 -12.61
C SER A 281 -39.52 15.45 -11.63
N GLY A 282 -38.24 15.78 -11.66
CA GLY A 282 -37.64 16.75 -10.77
C GLY A 282 -36.21 17.07 -11.14
N PHE A 283 -35.50 17.75 -10.25
CA PHE A 283 -34.06 17.93 -10.33
C PHE A 283 -33.43 17.72 -8.95
N GLU A 284 -32.15 17.35 -8.93
CA GLU A 284 -31.38 17.17 -7.70
C GLU A 284 -30.07 17.93 -7.84
N VAL A 285 -29.72 18.68 -6.79
CA VAL A 285 -28.37 19.23 -6.60
C VAL A 285 -27.73 18.55 -5.41
N GLY A 286 -26.46 18.18 -5.51
CA GLY A 286 -25.81 17.40 -4.47
C GLY A 286 -24.30 17.53 -4.46
N ALA A 287 -23.73 17.03 -3.38
CA ALA A 287 -22.30 16.93 -3.14
C ALA A 287 -21.93 15.49 -2.78
N ARG A 288 -20.76 15.04 -3.25
CA ARG A 288 -20.15 13.78 -2.86
C ARG A 288 -18.77 14.04 -2.27
N ALA A 289 -18.49 13.42 -1.12
CA ALA A 289 -17.16 13.40 -0.52
C ALA A 289 -16.56 11.99 -0.67
N LEU A 290 -15.39 11.88 -1.30
CA LEU A 290 -14.74 10.61 -1.64
C LEU A 290 -13.43 10.42 -0.85
N VAL A 291 -13.19 9.19 -0.40
CA VAL A 291 -11.96 8.79 0.29
C VAL A 291 -11.06 7.98 -0.68
N PRO A 292 -9.80 8.40 -0.91
CA PRO A 292 -8.91 7.75 -1.87
C PRO A 292 -8.26 6.47 -1.30
N LEU A 293 -8.97 5.34 -1.35
CA LEU A 293 -8.47 4.03 -0.92
C LEU A 293 -8.11 3.13 -2.13
N GLY A 294 -7.28 3.64 -3.03
CA GLY A 294 -6.91 2.92 -4.26
C GLY A 294 -8.05 2.89 -5.31
N PRO A 295 -8.30 1.74 -5.98
CA PRO A 295 -9.32 1.64 -7.03
C PRO A 295 -10.77 1.60 -6.51
N LEU A 296 -10.95 1.32 -5.22
CA LEU A 296 -12.23 1.30 -4.54
C LEU A 296 -12.32 2.53 -3.61
N ARG A 297 -13.31 3.38 -3.82
CA ARG A 297 -13.46 4.66 -3.14
C ARG A 297 -14.74 4.71 -2.33
N PRO A 298 -14.67 4.62 -0.99
CA PRO A 298 -15.79 4.97 -0.15
C PRO A 298 -16.17 6.43 -0.38
N PHE A 299 -17.48 6.71 -0.41
CA PHE A 299 -17.98 8.07 -0.51
C PHE A 299 -19.24 8.28 0.32
N ALA A 300 -19.45 9.53 0.72
CA ALA A 300 -20.68 10.02 1.31
C ALA A 300 -21.35 11.02 0.36
N THR A 301 -22.67 11.05 0.35
CA THR A 301 -23.50 11.93 -0.49
C THR A 301 -24.44 12.74 0.38
N LEU A 302 -24.57 14.02 0.04
CA LEU A 302 -25.61 14.91 0.56
C LEU A 302 -26.24 15.66 -0.62
N ALA A 303 -27.56 15.59 -0.77
CA ALA A 303 -28.26 16.20 -1.89
C ALA A 303 -29.65 16.73 -1.51
N ILE A 304 -30.17 17.62 -2.35
CA ILE A 304 -31.47 18.25 -2.22
C ILE A 304 -32.27 17.95 -3.51
N PRO A 305 -33.14 16.93 -3.50
CA PRO A 305 -34.06 16.67 -4.59
C PRO A 305 -35.27 17.61 -4.55
N PHE A 306 -35.71 18.06 -5.72
CA PHE A 306 -36.90 18.87 -5.95
C PHE A 306 -37.81 18.13 -6.93
N PHE A 307 -38.97 17.68 -6.49
CA PHE A 307 -39.95 17.02 -7.36
C PHE A 307 -41.13 17.93 -7.71
N PHE A 308 -41.67 17.77 -8.91
CA PHE A 308 -42.90 18.41 -9.35
C PHE A 308 -44.09 17.48 -9.06
N ALA A 309 -44.65 17.59 -7.85
CA ALA A 309 -45.78 16.80 -7.37
C ALA A 309 -46.70 17.70 -6.54
N ASP A 310 -47.79 18.19 -7.15
CA ASP A 310 -48.68 19.20 -6.56
C ASP A 310 -47.89 20.42 -6.06
N GLY A 311 -47.08 20.98 -6.96
CA GLY A 311 -46.09 22.04 -6.68
C GLY A 311 -44.65 21.51 -6.57
N VAL A 312 -43.72 22.40 -6.23
CA VAL A 312 -42.31 22.05 -6.01
C VAL A 312 -42.13 21.52 -4.59
N ARG A 313 -41.59 20.30 -4.46
CA ARG A 313 -41.34 19.64 -3.19
C ARG A 313 -39.86 19.38 -3.02
N ALA A 314 -39.22 20.12 -2.11
CA ALA A 314 -37.83 19.92 -1.74
C ALA A 314 -37.70 18.83 -0.67
N GLY A 315 -36.66 18.00 -0.77
CA GLY A 315 -36.28 17.01 0.22
C GLY A 315 -34.81 17.13 0.61
N VAL A 316 -34.39 16.29 1.54
CA VAL A 316 -32.98 16.10 1.90
C VAL A 316 -32.63 14.64 1.71
N ARG A 317 -31.54 14.39 1.00
CA ARG A 317 -31.00 13.06 0.76
C ARG A 317 -29.61 12.96 1.35
N ALA A 318 -29.37 11.92 2.14
CA ALA A 318 -28.04 11.57 2.62
C ALA A 318 -27.78 10.08 2.39
N GLY A 319 -26.55 9.73 2.04
CA GLY A 319 -26.19 8.34 1.78
C GLY A 319 -24.70 8.08 1.77
N ALA A 320 -24.33 6.82 1.66
CA ALA A 320 -22.95 6.39 1.55
C ALA A 320 -22.85 5.21 0.58
N GLY A 321 -21.69 5.07 -0.04
CA GLY A 321 -21.47 4.05 -1.05
C GLY A 321 -20.00 3.75 -1.32
N LEU A 322 -19.80 2.84 -2.27
CA LEU A 322 -18.50 2.47 -2.79
C LEU A 322 -18.50 2.70 -4.29
N GLU A 323 -17.48 3.40 -4.76
CA GLU A 323 -17.21 3.60 -6.18
C GLU A 323 -16.02 2.75 -6.59
N TRP A 324 -16.21 1.89 -7.58
CA TRP A 324 -15.15 1.12 -8.21
C TRP A 324 -14.87 1.70 -9.58
N SER A 325 -13.65 2.18 -9.75
CA SER A 325 -13.22 2.72 -11.01
C SER A 325 -12.71 1.63 -11.96
N LEU A 326 -13.32 1.56 -13.14
CA LEU A 326 -13.03 0.57 -14.18
C LEU A 326 -11.92 1.05 -15.12
N THR A 327 -11.93 2.34 -15.43
CA THR A 327 -10.92 2.99 -16.29
C THR A 327 -10.59 4.37 -15.75
N ARG A 328 -9.66 5.08 -16.40
CA ARG A 328 -9.31 6.44 -15.97
C ARG A 328 -10.45 7.48 -16.13
N HIS A 329 -11.50 7.14 -16.86
CA HIS A 329 -12.63 8.01 -17.17
C HIS A 329 -13.98 7.45 -16.70
N LEU A 330 -14.05 6.18 -16.31
CA LEU A 330 -15.30 5.50 -16.02
C LEU A 330 -15.24 4.78 -14.69
N ALA A 331 -16.23 5.03 -13.84
CA ALA A 331 -16.44 4.32 -12.59
C ALA A 331 -17.89 3.88 -12.45
N VAL A 332 -18.09 2.74 -11.78
CA VAL A 332 -19.41 2.27 -11.33
C VAL A 332 -19.48 2.42 -9.83
N PHE A 333 -20.68 2.65 -9.29
CA PHE A 333 -20.85 2.75 -7.85
C PHE A 333 -22.16 2.13 -7.38
N GLY A 334 -22.13 1.63 -6.16
CA GLY A 334 -23.31 1.27 -5.39
C GLY A 334 -23.41 2.15 -4.15
N GLN A 335 -24.62 2.57 -3.80
CA GLN A 335 -24.86 3.33 -2.58
C GLN A 335 -26.19 2.95 -1.93
N VAL A 336 -26.28 3.25 -0.64
CA VAL A 336 -27.52 3.24 0.13
C VAL A 336 -27.77 4.66 0.62
N ALA A 337 -28.98 5.16 0.43
CA ALA A 337 -29.37 6.51 0.83
C ALA A 337 -30.72 6.52 1.54
N GLY A 338 -30.92 7.49 2.43
CA GLY A 338 -32.23 7.89 2.91
C GLY A 338 -32.61 9.22 2.27
N VAL A 339 -33.89 9.39 1.94
CA VAL A 339 -34.46 10.67 1.56
C VAL A 339 -35.59 11.03 2.51
N TYR A 340 -35.72 12.32 2.83
CA TYR A 340 -36.78 12.86 3.66
C TYR A 340 -37.40 14.11 3.00
N PHE A 341 -38.73 14.15 2.91
CA PHE A 341 -39.51 15.28 2.43
C PHE A 341 -40.32 15.85 3.61
N PRO A 342 -40.05 17.07 4.08
CA PRO A 342 -40.79 17.67 5.20
C PRO A 342 -42.25 18.00 4.88
N ALA A 343 -42.62 18.09 3.60
CA ALA A 343 -43.98 18.39 3.15
C ALA A 343 -44.43 17.45 2.01
N PRO A 344 -44.64 16.14 2.28
CA PRO A 344 -45.02 15.18 1.24
C PRO A 344 -46.48 15.38 0.80
N PRO A 345 -46.84 15.03 -0.44
CA PRO A 345 -48.24 14.89 -0.85
C PRO A 345 -49.00 13.91 0.05
N ARG A 346 -50.30 14.11 0.27
CA ARG A 346 -51.12 13.29 1.18
C ARG A 346 -51.12 11.78 0.86
N THR A 347 -50.73 11.41 -0.35
CA THR A 347 -50.70 10.03 -0.86
C THR A 347 -49.30 9.41 -0.84
N ARG A 348 -48.28 10.08 -0.31
CA ARG A 348 -46.88 9.63 -0.32
C ARG A 348 -46.23 9.66 1.07
N GLU A 349 -45.26 8.78 1.28
CA GLU A 349 -44.49 8.72 2.51
C GLU A 349 -43.51 9.89 2.63
N ALA A 350 -43.22 10.31 3.87
CA ALA A 350 -42.30 11.41 4.16
C ALA A 350 -40.83 11.01 4.03
N ALA A 351 -40.51 9.72 4.14
CA ALA A 351 -39.15 9.21 4.05
C ALA A 351 -39.09 7.91 3.25
N ALA A 352 -37.99 7.68 2.55
CA ALA A 352 -37.75 6.43 1.82
C ALA A 352 -36.29 6.01 1.91
N PHE A 353 -36.06 4.70 1.91
CA PHE A 353 -34.74 4.10 1.74
C PHE A 353 -34.50 3.79 0.27
N LEU A 354 -33.35 4.20 -0.25
CA LEU A 354 -33.01 4.19 -1.67
C LEU A 354 -31.67 3.49 -1.88
N PRO A 355 -31.64 2.14 -2.03
CA PRO A 355 -30.53 1.48 -2.69
C PRO A 355 -30.40 2.00 -4.13
N ALA A 356 -29.16 2.25 -4.55
CA ALA A 356 -28.91 2.79 -5.87
C ALA A 356 -27.63 2.23 -6.49
N LEU A 357 -27.66 2.10 -7.80
CA LEU A 357 -26.51 1.79 -8.64
C LEU A 357 -26.32 2.93 -9.63
N GLY A 358 -25.08 3.27 -9.93
CA GLY A 358 -24.80 4.33 -10.88
C GLY A 358 -23.43 4.22 -11.54
N VAL A 359 -23.23 5.13 -12.46
CA VAL A 359 -22.02 5.26 -13.29
C VAL A 359 -21.60 6.73 -13.27
N VAL A 360 -20.29 6.95 -13.15
CA VAL A 360 -19.69 8.28 -13.25
C VAL A 360 -18.68 8.27 -14.39
N GLY A 361 -18.91 9.14 -15.36
CA GLY A 361 -17.95 9.49 -16.40
C GLY A 361 -17.20 10.76 -15.99
N ARG A 362 -15.86 10.72 -15.92
CA ARG A 362 -15.02 11.89 -15.69
C ARG A 362 -14.32 12.26 -16.98
N LEU A 363 -14.59 13.47 -17.45
CA LEU A 363 -14.07 14.01 -18.69
C LEU A 363 -12.64 14.51 -18.47
#